data_AF-A0A7W1KDG8-F1
#
_entry.id   AF-A0A7W1KDG8-F1
#
_cell.length_a   1.000
_cell.length_b   1.000
_cell.length_c   1.000
_cell.angle_alpha   90.00
_cell.angle_beta   90.00
_cell.angle_gamma   90.00
#
_symmetry.space_group_name_H-M   'P 1'
#
loop_
_entity.id
_entity.type
_entity.pdbx_description
1 polymer ?
#
loop_
_entity_poly.entity_id
_entity_poly.type
_entity_poly.pdbx_seq_one_letter_code
_entity_poly.pdbx_strand_id
1 'polypeptide(L)'
;MKYVLFFLLLFSTWIQLEGSEVGITITMKSIQNTTLSHTLIDTTDKPTPTFLKLLEKMNITHNGTLQSIRDETQKAWLRPVGKERWENEKAFPHHNNDLLPLFKELLLIEKIEPVKQYYSHVVLLGATITSVRNRLAYLIQLWESGIRFDTLIVLTGQRPLYPTIESLDLLLTDPLHLVQFKENWSFDGQVPSTETEMIKYIFNQTKTPKEWNVIPLIFVDTPLQKTETGEIRRPNTQDTIKEWLSLYNPHPHSILALSNQPVIGYQDAVLRRFFPLNFKIETIGDIDSKNRGISTILDSLARWIYNEVLLIEETALKK
;
A
#
# COMPACT_ATOMS: atom_id res chain seq x y z
N MET A 1 -17.53 -55.22 25.16
CA MET A 1 -16.93 -54.97 23.83
C MET A 1 -16.25 -53.63 23.87
N LYS A 2 -14.99 -53.61 24.34
CA LYS A 2 -13.76 -53.38 23.55
C LYS A 2 -13.63 -51.95 23.01
N TYR A 3 -12.88 -51.16 23.78
CA TYR A 3 -12.12 -49.95 23.42
C TYR A 3 -11.26 -50.15 22.17
N VAL A 4 -11.05 -49.08 21.39
CA VAL A 4 -9.72 -48.77 20.82
C VAL A 4 -9.52 -47.24 20.78
N LEU A 5 -8.59 -46.83 21.63
CA LEU A 5 -7.90 -45.53 21.69
C LEU A 5 -6.82 -45.55 20.59
N PHE A 6 -6.65 -44.48 19.80
CA PHE A 6 -5.48 -44.35 18.91
C PHE A 6 -4.51 -43.30 19.49
N PHE A 7 -3.39 -43.81 20.00
CA PHE A 7 -2.14 -43.11 20.30
C PHE A 7 -1.13 -43.52 19.22
N LEU A 8 -0.37 -42.58 18.67
CA LEU A 8 0.92 -42.82 18.00
C LEU A 8 1.69 -41.49 18.03
N LEU A 9 2.52 -41.26 19.06
CA LEU A 9 3.95 -41.61 19.18
C LEU A 9 4.86 -40.94 18.15
N LEU A 10 5.67 -40.04 18.72
CA LEU A 10 6.89 -39.42 18.22
C LEU A 10 7.83 -40.39 17.50
N PHE A 11 8.41 -39.93 16.40
CA PHE A 11 9.76 -40.34 15.99
C PHE A 11 10.58 -39.10 15.65
N SER A 12 11.52 -38.79 16.53
CA SER A 12 12.66 -37.92 16.29
C SER A 12 13.76 -38.73 15.63
N THR A 13 14.16 -38.39 14.41
CA THR A 13 15.43 -38.83 13.83
C THR A 13 16.34 -37.63 13.64
N TRP A 14 17.36 -37.57 14.48
CA TRP A 14 18.54 -36.73 14.31
C TRP A 14 19.40 -37.33 13.20
N ILE A 15 19.71 -36.56 12.17
CA ILE A 15 20.83 -36.83 11.26
C ILE A 15 21.80 -35.67 11.41
N GLN A 16 22.97 -36.00 11.93
CA GLN A 16 24.11 -35.13 12.11
C GLN A 16 24.98 -35.26 10.87
N LEU A 17 25.06 -34.21 10.05
CA LEU A 17 26.04 -34.08 8.98
C LEU A 17 26.75 -32.74 9.17
N GLU A 18 28.04 -32.84 9.49
CA GLU A 18 29.00 -31.74 9.51
C GLU A 18 29.30 -31.34 8.06
N GLY A 19 29.14 -30.06 7.77
CA GLY A 19 29.44 -29.48 6.47
C GLY A 19 29.10 -28.00 6.48
N SER A 20 30.12 -27.17 6.62
CA SER A 20 30.04 -25.72 6.65
C SER A 20 29.57 -25.17 5.31
N GLU A 21 28.28 -24.87 5.20
CA GLU A 21 27.76 -23.84 4.30
C GLU A 21 27.13 -22.75 5.17
N VAL A 22 27.68 -21.55 5.13
CA VAL A 22 26.96 -20.35 5.60
C VAL A 22 25.93 -20.01 4.54
N GLY A 23 24.92 -20.87 4.44
CA GLY A 23 23.68 -20.57 3.75
C GLY A 23 22.90 -19.63 4.66
N ILE A 24 22.82 -18.35 4.29
CA ILE A 24 21.80 -17.47 4.87
C ILE A 24 20.47 -17.94 4.30
N THR A 25 19.90 -18.98 4.92
CA THR A 25 18.50 -19.34 4.72
C THR A 25 17.68 -18.29 5.43
N ILE A 26 17.34 -17.20 4.72
CA ILE A 26 16.28 -16.29 5.17
C ILE A 26 15.01 -17.14 5.18
N THR A 27 14.70 -17.68 6.35
CA THR A 27 13.48 -18.46 6.54
C THR A 27 12.35 -17.44 6.43
N MET A 28 11.51 -17.56 5.39
CA MET A 28 10.30 -16.72 5.16
C MET A 28 9.33 -16.67 6.37
N LYS A 29 9.60 -17.39 7.45
CA LYS A 29 8.80 -17.48 8.66
C LYS A 29 9.02 -16.39 9.72
N SER A 30 9.88 -15.38 9.52
CA SER A 30 10.09 -14.33 10.54
C SER A 30 9.89 -12.87 10.10
N ILE A 31 9.36 -12.63 8.89
CA ILE A 31 8.89 -11.29 8.45
C ILE A 31 7.53 -10.96 9.12
N GLN A 32 7.37 -11.25 10.41
CA GLN A 32 6.10 -11.10 11.12
C GLN A 32 5.95 -9.78 11.88
N ASN A 33 6.94 -8.88 11.81
CA ASN A 33 6.82 -7.50 12.35
C ASN A 33 7.79 -6.50 11.71
N THR A 34 8.52 -6.86 10.66
CA THR A 34 9.42 -5.92 9.99
C THR A 34 8.58 -4.93 9.19
N THR A 35 8.59 -3.67 9.61
CA THR A 35 8.10 -2.55 8.81
C THR A 35 8.66 -2.66 7.39
N LEU A 36 7.86 -2.32 6.37
CA LEU A 36 8.32 -2.36 4.97
C LEU A 36 9.64 -1.61 4.78
N SER A 37 9.95 -0.61 5.61
CA SER A 37 11.25 0.08 5.68
C SER A 37 12.45 -0.85 5.63
N HIS A 38 12.37 -2.03 6.25
CA HIS A 38 13.47 -2.99 6.30
C HIS A 38 13.85 -3.60 4.94
N THR A 39 13.03 -3.41 3.91
CA THR A 39 13.42 -3.77 2.54
C THR A 39 14.40 -2.74 1.95
N LEU A 40 14.30 -1.48 2.34
CA LEU A 40 15.16 -0.39 1.84
C LEU A 40 16.32 -0.06 2.78
N ILE A 41 16.07 -0.11 4.10
CA ILE A 41 16.95 0.41 5.14
C ILE A 41 17.08 -0.62 6.26
N ASP A 42 18.30 -0.98 6.64
CA ASP A 42 18.56 -1.92 7.72
C ASP A 42 18.29 -1.32 9.12
N THR A 43 18.52 -2.10 10.16
CA THR A 43 18.30 -1.67 11.57
C THR A 43 19.29 -0.61 12.06
N THR A 44 20.28 -0.23 11.24
CA THR A 44 21.29 0.78 11.53
C THR A 44 21.12 2.04 10.68
N ASP A 45 19.94 2.23 10.09
CA ASP A 45 19.59 3.32 9.19
C ASP A 45 20.50 3.39 7.93
N LYS A 46 21.00 2.23 7.47
CA LYS A 46 21.80 2.13 6.24
C LYS A 46 21.03 1.45 5.11
N PRO A 47 21.26 1.84 3.83
CA PRO A 47 20.67 1.17 2.68
C PRO A 47 20.96 -0.34 2.66
N THR A 48 19.96 -1.16 2.35
CA THR A 48 20.16 -2.60 2.19
C THR A 48 21.03 -2.91 0.96
N PRO A 49 21.76 -4.05 0.94
CA PRO A 49 22.58 -4.45 -0.22
C PRO A 49 21.77 -4.52 -1.52
N THR A 50 20.54 -5.01 -1.45
CA THR A 50 19.62 -5.12 -2.59
C THR A 50 19.21 -3.77 -3.12
N PHE A 51 18.95 -2.80 -2.23
CA PHE A 51 18.65 -1.44 -2.62
C PHE A 51 19.87 -0.75 -3.26
N LEU A 52 21.08 -0.93 -2.70
CA LEU A 52 22.33 -0.45 -3.31
C LEU A 52 22.57 -1.02 -4.71
N LYS A 53 22.33 -2.32 -4.90
CA LYS A 53 22.44 -2.98 -6.21
C LYS A 53 21.44 -2.43 -7.24
N LEU A 54 20.24 -2.04 -6.79
CA LEU A 54 19.28 -1.35 -7.65
C LEU A 54 19.80 0.04 -8.05
N LEU A 55 20.32 0.82 -7.10
CA LEU A 55 20.90 2.14 -7.37
C LEU A 55 22.04 2.06 -8.40
N GLU A 56 22.92 1.08 -8.25
CA GLU A 56 24.01 0.79 -9.20
C GLU A 56 23.46 0.47 -10.60
N LYS A 57 22.50 -0.46 -10.72
CA LYS A 57 21.89 -0.80 -12.03
C LYS A 57 21.17 0.36 -12.69
N MET A 58 20.71 1.33 -11.91
CA MET A 58 20.05 2.55 -12.37
C MET A 58 21.02 3.74 -12.55
N ASN A 59 22.33 3.52 -12.39
CA ASN A 59 23.37 4.54 -12.48
C ASN A 59 23.14 5.75 -11.56
N ILE A 60 22.67 5.50 -10.33
CA ILE A 60 22.48 6.54 -9.32
C ILE A 60 23.76 6.72 -8.51
N THR A 61 24.51 7.78 -8.80
CA THR A 61 25.72 8.16 -8.07
C THR A 61 25.37 8.80 -6.74
N HIS A 62 25.87 8.28 -5.63
CA HIS A 62 25.63 8.81 -4.28
C HIS A 62 26.85 8.64 -3.37
N ASN A 63 26.91 9.36 -2.25
CA ASN A 63 28.01 9.23 -1.26
C ASN A 63 27.78 8.14 -0.20
N GLY A 64 26.66 7.40 -0.28
CA GLY A 64 26.33 6.30 0.62
C GLY A 64 25.40 6.69 1.78
N THR A 65 25.12 7.99 1.98
CA THR A 65 24.12 8.43 2.96
C THR A 65 22.71 8.36 2.37
N LEU A 66 21.72 8.16 3.24
CA LEU A 66 20.31 8.16 2.83
C LEU A 66 19.87 9.52 2.25
N GLN A 67 20.42 10.63 2.75
CA GLN A 67 20.15 11.97 2.20
C GLN A 67 20.64 12.09 0.76
N SER A 68 21.88 11.66 0.47
CA SER A 68 22.40 11.69 -0.90
C SER A 68 21.59 10.77 -1.82
N ILE A 69 21.21 9.58 -1.36
CA ILE A 69 20.37 8.67 -2.14
C ILE A 69 18.98 9.28 -2.41
N ARG A 70 18.34 9.87 -1.40
CA ARG A 70 17.07 10.59 -1.56
C ARG A 70 17.21 11.67 -2.62
N ASP A 71 18.19 12.55 -2.49
CA ASP A 71 18.32 13.72 -3.36
C ASP A 71 18.56 13.32 -4.82
N GLU A 72 19.37 12.30 -5.07
CA GLU A 72 19.68 11.81 -6.41
C GLU A 72 18.51 11.03 -7.02
N THR A 73 17.81 10.22 -6.23
CA THR A 73 16.61 9.51 -6.70
C THR A 73 15.43 10.45 -6.95
N GLN A 74 15.27 11.54 -6.18
CA GLN A 74 14.28 12.58 -6.48
C GLN A 74 14.51 13.21 -7.86
N LYS A 75 15.77 13.48 -8.23
CA LYS A 75 16.11 14.03 -9.55
C LYS A 75 15.87 13.00 -10.66
N ALA A 76 16.36 11.78 -10.47
CA ALA A 76 16.37 10.77 -11.52
C ALA A 76 14.99 10.14 -11.76
N TRP A 77 14.28 9.79 -10.70
CA TRP A 77 13.12 8.88 -10.79
C TRP A 77 11.77 9.58 -10.63
N LEU A 78 11.70 10.67 -9.86
CA LEU A 78 10.44 11.36 -9.64
C LEU A 78 9.88 11.92 -10.95
N ARG A 79 8.57 11.80 -11.13
CA ARG A 79 7.88 12.41 -12.26
C ARG A 79 7.90 13.95 -12.18
N PRO A 80 7.78 14.66 -13.31
CA PRO A 80 7.72 16.12 -13.32
C PRO A 80 6.59 16.69 -12.45
N VAL A 81 6.79 17.91 -11.94
CA VAL A 81 5.78 18.64 -11.17
C VAL A 81 4.52 18.82 -12.02
N GLY A 82 3.35 18.63 -11.39
CA GLY A 82 2.05 18.79 -12.05
C GLY A 82 1.60 17.60 -12.90
N LYS A 83 2.42 16.56 -13.06
CA LYS A 83 2.06 15.34 -13.80
C LYS A 83 1.53 14.24 -12.91
N GLU A 84 0.62 13.43 -13.46
CA GLU A 84 0.09 12.23 -12.84
C GLU A 84 0.92 10.97 -13.16
N ARG A 85 0.70 9.88 -12.43
CA ARG A 85 1.49 8.64 -12.59
C ARG A 85 1.40 8.08 -14.01
N TRP A 86 0.20 8.07 -14.59
CA TRP A 86 -0.03 7.57 -15.94
C TRP A 86 0.49 8.52 -17.03
N GLU A 87 0.87 9.75 -16.67
CA GLU A 87 1.54 10.71 -17.58
C GLU A 87 3.07 10.64 -17.48
N ASN A 88 3.63 9.71 -16.71
CA ASN A 88 5.08 9.60 -16.57
C ASN A 88 5.71 8.93 -17.80
N GLU A 89 6.08 9.76 -18.77
CA GLU A 89 6.67 9.37 -20.06
C GLU A 89 8.15 8.93 -19.96
N LYS A 90 8.78 8.98 -18.78
CA LYS A 90 10.18 8.55 -18.61
C LYS A 90 10.33 7.08 -19.03
N ALA A 91 10.98 6.83 -20.16
CA ALA A 91 11.23 5.49 -20.66
C ALA A 91 12.53 4.92 -20.03
N PHE A 92 12.47 3.66 -19.58
CA PHE A 92 13.63 2.89 -19.11
C PHE A 92 13.81 1.61 -19.95
N PRO A 93 13.99 1.73 -21.28
CA PRO A 93 13.79 0.63 -22.22
C PRO A 93 14.81 -0.52 -22.08
N HIS A 94 15.98 -0.29 -21.50
CA HIS A 94 17.08 -1.27 -21.47
C HIS A 94 17.24 -2.04 -20.15
N HIS A 95 16.34 -1.89 -19.18
CA HIS A 95 16.54 -2.43 -17.83
C HIS A 95 15.52 -3.53 -17.40
N ASN A 96 14.56 -3.90 -18.25
CA ASN A 96 13.40 -4.69 -17.80
C ASN A 96 13.74 -6.06 -17.17
N ASN A 97 14.59 -6.89 -17.78
CA ASN A 97 14.80 -8.25 -17.26
C ASN A 97 15.66 -8.30 -15.99
N ASP A 98 16.61 -7.37 -15.88
CA ASP A 98 17.60 -7.36 -14.79
C ASP A 98 17.08 -6.73 -13.49
N LEU A 99 16.06 -5.88 -13.58
CA LEU A 99 15.50 -5.18 -12.42
C LEU A 99 14.40 -5.99 -11.72
N LEU A 100 13.71 -6.88 -12.42
CA LEU A 100 12.60 -7.65 -11.85
C LEU A 100 12.99 -8.41 -10.58
N PRO A 101 14.12 -9.15 -10.52
CA PRO A 101 14.52 -9.81 -9.27
C PRO A 101 14.70 -8.84 -8.10
N LEU A 102 15.28 -7.67 -8.36
CA LEU A 102 15.48 -6.64 -7.34
C LEU A 102 14.13 -6.03 -6.91
N PHE A 103 13.23 -5.77 -7.84
CA PHE A 103 11.88 -5.26 -7.51
C PHE A 103 11.07 -6.26 -6.67
N LYS A 104 11.24 -7.55 -6.91
CA LYS A 104 10.61 -8.59 -6.07
C LYS A 104 11.17 -8.58 -4.66
N GLU A 105 12.49 -8.57 -4.54
CA GLU A 105 13.18 -8.60 -3.25
C GLU A 105 12.91 -7.33 -2.42
N LEU A 106 12.76 -6.18 -3.08
CA LEU A 106 12.37 -4.92 -2.44
C LEU A 106 10.85 -4.80 -2.18
N LEU A 107 10.08 -5.85 -2.48
CA LEU A 107 8.61 -5.89 -2.35
C LEU A 107 7.90 -4.75 -3.10
N LEU A 108 8.34 -4.42 -4.31
CA LEU A 108 7.76 -3.37 -5.15
C LEU A 108 6.70 -3.89 -6.15
N ILE A 109 6.70 -5.19 -6.41
CA ILE A 109 5.81 -5.83 -7.40
C ILE A 109 5.17 -7.13 -6.91
N GLU A 110 5.40 -7.49 -5.65
CA GLU A 110 4.82 -8.67 -5.02
C GLU A 110 3.62 -8.28 -4.17
N LYS A 111 2.64 -9.18 -4.08
CA LYS A 111 1.51 -9.03 -3.16
C LYS A 111 2.03 -8.98 -1.72
N ILE A 112 1.43 -8.13 -0.89
CA ILE A 112 1.71 -8.07 0.55
C ILE A 112 0.46 -8.53 1.30
N GLU A 113 0.62 -9.59 2.09
CA GLU A 113 -0.43 -10.25 2.88
C GLU A 113 -0.42 -9.74 4.34
N PRO A 114 -1.58 -9.71 5.02
CA PRO A 114 -1.63 -9.38 6.44
C PRO A 114 -1.03 -10.47 7.32
N VAL A 115 -0.38 -10.07 8.41
CA VAL A 115 0.21 -10.95 9.42
C VAL A 115 -0.80 -11.30 10.53
N LYS A 116 -1.72 -10.38 10.87
CA LYS A 116 -2.73 -10.60 11.91
C LYS A 116 -4.05 -11.02 11.30
N GLN A 117 -4.86 -11.72 12.08
CA GLN A 117 -6.22 -12.09 11.70
C GLN A 117 -7.28 -11.04 12.09
N TYR A 118 -6.90 -10.05 12.92
CA TYR A 118 -7.83 -9.05 13.44
C TYR A 118 -7.17 -7.67 13.60
N TYR A 119 -7.92 -6.64 13.22
CA TYR A 119 -7.53 -5.23 13.31
C TYR A 119 -8.70 -4.39 13.81
N SER A 120 -8.48 -3.38 14.67
CA SER A 120 -9.60 -2.51 15.04
C SER A 120 -10.07 -1.65 13.87
N HIS A 121 -9.14 -1.24 13.02
CA HIS A 121 -9.44 -0.38 11.89
C HIS A 121 -8.88 -0.97 10.61
N VAL A 122 -9.71 -1.02 9.56
CA VAL A 122 -9.23 -1.10 8.19
C VAL A 122 -9.29 0.28 7.57
N VAL A 123 -8.22 0.66 6.88
CA VAL A 123 -8.13 1.91 6.13
C VAL A 123 -8.01 1.59 4.64
N LEU A 124 -9.04 1.88 3.86
CA LEU A 124 -8.99 1.81 2.39
C LEU A 124 -8.59 3.18 1.84
N LEU A 125 -7.41 3.25 1.21
CA LEU A 125 -6.92 4.50 0.63
C LEU A 125 -7.69 4.85 -0.65
N GLY A 126 -7.88 6.14 -0.92
CA GLY A 126 -8.42 6.66 -2.17
C GLY A 126 -7.48 6.44 -3.37
N ALA A 127 -8.07 6.28 -4.55
CA ALA A 127 -7.37 6.15 -5.84
C ALA A 127 -8.37 6.24 -7.01
N THR A 128 -7.92 5.86 -8.21
CA THR A 128 -8.76 5.76 -9.41
C THR A 128 -9.79 4.62 -9.32
N ILE A 129 -10.83 4.65 -10.17
CA ILE A 129 -11.89 3.62 -10.22
C ILE A 129 -11.32 2.19 -10.17
N THR A 130 -10.40 1.85 -11.08
CA THR A 130 -9.81 0.50 -11.14
C THR A 130 -9.05 0.16 -9.86
N SER A 131 -8.28 1.10 -9.31
CA SER A 131 -7.47 0.85 -8.11
C SER A 131 -8.35 0.63 -6.89
N VAL A 132 -9.40 1.44 -6.71
CA VAL A 132 -10.36 1.32 -5.61
C VAL A 132 -11.08 -0.03 -5.68
N ARG A 133 -11.52 -0.46 -6.87
CA ARG A 133 -12.10 -1.80 -7.04
C ARG A 133 -11.12 -2.90 -6.69
N ASN A 134 -9.86 -2.78 -7.11
CA ASN A 134 -8.84 -3.75 -6.76
C ASN A 134 -8.63 -3.84 -5.24
N ARG A 135 -8.54 -2.70 -4.54
CA ARG A 135 -8.43 -2.66 -3.07
C ARG A 135 -9.65 -3.27 -2.40
N LEU A 136 -10.85 -2.93 -2.87
CA LEU A 136 -12.10 -3.45 -2.30
C LEU A 136 -12.24 -4.96 -2.54
N ALA A 137 -11.94 -5.44 -3.74
CA ALA A 137 -11.92 -6.86 -4.08
C ALA A 137 -10.96 -7.63 -3.17
N TYR A 138 -9.74 -7.11 -3.00
CA TYR A 138 -8.76 -7.72 -2.12
C TYR A 138 -9.22 -7.71 -0.65
N LEU A 139 -9.83 -6.63 -0.16
CA LEU A 139 -10.39 -6.59 1.19
C LEU A 139 -11.50 -7.62 1.39
N ILE A 140 -12.37 -7.82 0.40
CA ILE A 140 -13.42 -8.85 0.43
C ILE A 140 -12.78 -10.24 0.50
N GLN A 141 -11.77 -10.52 -0.33
CA GLN A 141 -11.03 -11.79 -0.29
C GLN A 141 -10.40 -12.05 1.08
N LEU A 142 -9.79 -11.03 1.70
CA LEU A 142 -9.21 -11.13 3.03
C LEU A 142 -10.27 -11.44 4.09
N TRP A 143 -11.43 -10.79 3.99
CA TRP A 143 -12.57 -11.11 4.85
C TRP A 143 -13.01 -12.56 4.69
N GLU A 144 -13.17 -13.04 3.46
CA GLU A 144 -13.53 -14.44 3.18
C GLU A 144 -12.47 -15.42 3.71
N SER A 145 -11.21 -14.99 3.76
CA SER A 145 -10.08 -15.77 4.27
C SER A 145 -9.93 -15.75 5.81
N GLY A 146 -10.79 -15.03 6.52
CA GLY A 146 -10.82 -15.01 7.99
C GLY A 146 -10.34 -13.71 8.66
N ILE A 147 -9.85 -12.73 7.88
CA ILE A 147 -9.47 -11.42 8.44
C ILE A 147 -10.70 -10.66 8.92
N ARG A 148 -10.65 -10.07 10.12
CA ARG A 148 -11.77 -9.34 10.73
C ARG A 148 -11.36 -7.95 11.22
N PHE A 149 -12.34 -7.06 11.30
CA PHE A 149 -12.12 -5.71 11.80
C PHE A 149 -13.38 -5.04 12.35
N ASP A 150 -13.21 -4.03 13.20
CA ASP A 150 -14.31 -3.32 13.86
C ASP A 150 -14.82 -2.13 13.05
N THR A 151 -13.99 -1.55 12.18
CA THR A 151 -14.36 -0.33 11.44
C THR A 151 -13.67 -0.30 10.09
N LEU A 152 -14.40 0.10 9.04
CA LEU A 152 -13.86 0.36 7.72
C LEU A 152 -13.85 1.88 7.48
N ILE A 153 -12.65 2.43 7.35
CA ILE A 153 -12.42 3.84 7.05
C ILE A 153 -11.96 3.95 5.61
N VAL A 154 -12.62 4.80 4.83
CA VAL A 154 -12.23 5.16 3.47
C VAL A 154 -11.64 6.57 3.51
N LEU A 155 -10.33 6.66 3.30
CA LEU A 155 -9.62 7.94 3.25
C LEU A 155 -9.62 8.47 1.82
N THR A 156 -10.41 9.50 1.55
CA THR A 156 -10.61 10.06 0.20
C THR A 156 -10.76 11.59 0.27
N GLY A 157 -11.16 12.23 -0.83
CA GLY A 157 -11.42 13.64 -0.83
C GLY A 157 -11.96 14.20 -2.15
N GLN A 158 -12.08 15.52 -2.15
CA GLN A 158 -12.77 16.31 -3.18
C GLN A 158 -11.93 16.52 -4.46
N ARG A 159 -11.07 15.57 -4.83
CA ARG A 159 -10.35 15.61 -6.12
C ARG A 159 -11.34 15.36 -7.27
N PRO A 160 -11.36 16.19 -8.32
CA PRO A 160 -12.13 15.91 -9.54
C PRO A 160 -11.70 14.61 -10.21
N LEU A 161 -12.64 13.88 -10.79
CA LEU A 161 -12.33 12.68 -11.59
C LEU A 161 -11.60 13.05 -12.88
N TYR A 162 -10.73 12.15 -13.37
CA TYR A 162 -10.05 12.28 -14.66
C TYR A 162 -10.82 11.52 -15.75
N PRO A 163 -11.56 12.18 -16.65
CA PRO A 163 -12.47 11.49 -17.59
C PRO A 163 -11.78 10.45 -18.50
N THR A 164 -10.48 10.63 -18.77
CA THR A 164 -9.68 9.75 -19.62
C THR A 164 -9.39 8.37 -19.00
N ILE A 165 -9.38 8.27 -17.67
CA ILE A 165 -9.04 7.04 -16.94
C ILE A 165 -10.08 6.67 -15.87
N GLU A 166 -11.07 7.55 -15.66
CA GLU A 166 -12.18 7.42 -14.71
C GLU A 166 -13.50 7.74 -15.44
N SER A 167 -13.73 7.11 -16.60
CA SER A 167 -14.94 7.33 -17.40
C SER A 167 -16.19 6.70 -16.78
N LEU A 168 -17.37 7.22 -17.16
CA LEU A 168 -18.64 6.63 -16.74
C LEU A 168 -18.79 5.18 -17.19
N ASP A 169 -18.37 4.84 -18.41
CA ASP A 169 -18.38 3.46 -18.90
C ASP A 169 -17.55 2.52 -18.00
N LEU A 170 -16.35 2.96 -17.61
CA LEU A 170 -15.52 2.22 -16.68
C LEU A 170 -16.19 2.06 -15.31
N LEU A 171 -16.91 3.10 -14.85
CA LEU A 171 -17.70 3.05 -13.62
C LEU A 171 -18.88 2.08 -13.73
N LEU A 172 -19.50 1.90 -14.89
CA LEU A 172 -20.72 1.09 -15.03
C LEU A 172 -20.48 -0.38 -15.40
N THR A 173 -19.34 -0.76 -15.99
CA THR A 173 -19.17 -2.09 -16.60
C THR A 173 -18.16 -3.02 -15.92
N ASP A 174 -17.30 -2.47 -15.05
CA ASP A 174 -16.14 -3.16 -14.45
C ASP A 174 -15.46 -4.20 -15.37
N PRO A 175 -14.79 -3.76 -16.45
CA PRO A 175 -14.28 -4.65 -17.51
C PRO A 175 -13.21 -5.63 -17.04
N LEU A 176 -12.64 -5.42 -15.85
CA LEU A 176 -11.66 -6.33 -15.24
C LEU A 176 -12.30 -7.36 -14.32
N HIS A 177 -13.62 -7.29 -14.09
CA HIS A 177 -14.37 -8.18 -13.20
C HIS A 177 -13.73 -8.29 -11.80
N LEU A 178 -13.23 -7.17 -11.27
CA LEU A 178 -12.57 -7.12 -9.97
C LEU A 178 -13.59 -7.30 -8.85
N VAL A 179 -14.80 -6.77 -9.02
CA VAL A 179 -15.86 -6.85 -8.02
C VAL A 179 -17.16 -7.39 -8.62
N GLN A 180 -17.93 -8.11 -7.81
CA GLN A 180 -19.29 -8.49 -8.17
C GLN A 180 -20.24 -7.34 -7.87
N PHE A 181 -21.16 -7.04 -8.79
CA PHE A 181 -22.20 -6.04 -8.54
C PHE A 181 -23.39 -6.68 -7.79
N LYS A 182 -24.13 -5.89 -7.02
CA LYS A 182 -25.38 -6.34 -6.39
C LYS A 182 -26.44 -6.59 -7.47
N GLU A 183 -27.20 -7.67 -7.35
CA GLU A 183 -28.20 -8.10 -8.34
C GLU A 183 -29.29 -7.05 -8.61
N ASN A 184 -29.66 -6.28 -7.59
CA ASN A 184 -30.69 -5.24 -7.64
C ASN A 184 -30.11 -3.83 -7.83
N TRP A 185 -28.83 -3.72 -8.15
CA TRP A 185 -28.22 -2.42 -8.39
C TRP A 185 -28.60 -1.89 -9.78
N SER A 186 -28.92 -0.60 -9.84
CA SER A 186 -29.22 0.12 -11.07
C SER A 186 -28.58 1.49 -11.02
N PHE A 187 -28.13 1.98 -12.18
CA PHE A 187 -27.69 3.35 -12.31
C PHE A 187 -28.88 4.30 -12.12
N ASP A 188 -28.74 5.26 -11.20
CA ASP A 188 -29.76 6.27 -10.87
C ASP A 188 -29.67 7.54 -11.74
N GLY A 189 -28.71 7.58 -12.68
CA GLY A 189 -28.44 8.72 -13.55
C GLY A 189 -27.46 9.74 -12.96
N GLN A 190 -27.04 9.60 -11.70
CA GLN A 190 -26.12 10.54 -11.06
C GLN A 190 -24.66 10.16 -11.33
N VAL A 191 -23.96 11.01 -12.07
CA VAL A 191 -22.53 10.82 -12.37
C VAL A 191 -21.70 11.45 -11.25
N PRO A 192 -20.83 10.68 -10.56
CA PRO A 192 -19.96 11.25 -9.53
C PRO A 192 -18.98 12.25 -10.16
N SER A 193 -18.74 13.34 -9.45
CA SER A 193 -17.84 14.44 -9.85
C SER A 193 -16.50 14.41 -9.12
N THR A 194 -16.45 13.78 -7.95
CA THR A 194 -15.27 13.68 -7.09
C THR A 194 -14.87 12.25 -6.79
N GLU A 195 -13.62 12.08 -6.33
CA GLU A 195 -13.13 10.78 -5.86
C GLU A 195 -14.02 10.22 -4.73
N THR A 196 -14.42 11.03 -3.75
CA THR A 196 -15.31 10.58 -2.68
C THR A 196 -16.64 10.02 -3.22
N GLU A 197 -17.30 10.77 -4.10
CA GLU A 197 -18.56 10.35 -4.71
C GLU A 197 -18.39 9.06 -5.52
N MET A 198 -17.29 8.97 -6.28
CA MET A 198 -16.95 7.79 -7.06
C MET A 198 -16.72 6.56 -6.16
N ILE A 199 -16.02 6.70 -5.04
CA ILE A 199 -15.78 5.56 -4.15
C ILE A 199 -17.09 5.15 -3.45
N LYS A 200 -17.90 6.10 -2.97
CA LYS A 200 -19.25 5.80 -2.43
C LYS A 200 -20.10 5.05 -3.46
N TYR A 201 -20.03 5.48 -4.72
CA TYR A 201 -20.69 4.81 -5.82
C TYR A 201 -20.20 3.36 -5.99
N ILE A 202 -18.87 3.13 -5.99
CA ILE A 202 -18.29 1.78 -6.03
C ILE A 202 -18.78 0.90 -4.86
N PHE A 203 -18.82 1.42 -3.64
CA PHE A 203 -19.35 0.66 -2.50
C PHE A 203 -20.85 0.34 -2.64
N ASN A 204 -21.63 1.27 -3.20
CA ASN A 204 -23.06 1.06 -3.40
C ASN A 204 -23.34 -0.01 -4.45
N GLN A 205 -22.57 -0.08 -5.54
CA GLN A 205 -22.69 -1.12 -6.58
C GLN A 205 -22.16 -2.48 -6.14
N THR A 206 -21.09 -2.54 -5.33
CA THR A 206 -20.36 -3.77 -5.06
C THR A 206 -21.06 -4.64 -4.03
N LYS A 207 -21.20 -5.94 -4.33
CA LYS A 207 -21.63 -6.95 -3.37
C LYS A 207 -20.53 -7.17 -2.33
N THR A 208 -20.75 -6.69 -1.11
CA THR A 208 -19.87 -6.88 0.04
C THR A 208 -20.35 -8.03 0.93
N PRO A 209 -19.49 -8.57 1.83
CA PRO A 209 -19.92 -9.50 2.87
C PRO A 209 -21.09 -8.92 3.68
N LYS A 210 -22.07 -9.76 4.03
CA LYS A 210 -23.31 -9.31 4.71
C LYS A 210 -23.01 -8.75 6.10
N GLU A 211 -21.98 -9.26 6.74
CA GLU A 211 -21.50 -8.86 8.05
C GLU A 211 -21.04 -7.40 8.07
N TRP A 212 -20.64 -6.84 6.92
CA TRP A 212 -20.25 -5.43 6.85
C TRP A 212 -21.44 -4.48 7.09
N ASN A 213 -22.69 -4.95 7.01
CA ASN A 213 -23.87 -4.13 7.29
C ASN A 213 -23.92 -3.62 8.74
N VAL A 214 -23.23 -4.29 9.67
CA VAL A 214 -23.12 -3.85 11.07
C VAL A 214 -21.76 -3.22 11.41
N ILE A 215 -20.82 -3.23 10.46
CA ILE A 215 -19.52 -2.61 10.63
C ILE A 215 -19.65 -1.12 10.26
N PRO A 216 -19.25 -0.19 11.14
CA PRO A 216 -19.17 1.21 10.79
C PRO A 216 -18.30 1.44 9.55
N LEU A 217 -18.92 1.99 8.51
CA LEU A 217 -18.27 2.44 7.28
C LEU A 217 -18.17 3.97 7.29
N ILE A 218 -16.95 4.48 7.39
CA ILE A 218 -16.67 5.91 7.53
C ILE A 218 -16.00 6.40 6.25
N PHE A 219 -16.62 7.36 5.57
CA PHE A 219 -15.99 8.10 4.47
C PHE A 219 -15.41 9.41 5.00
N VAL A 220 -14.09 9.56 4.92
CA VAL A 220 -13.40 10.80 5.26
C VAL A 220 -13.30 11.62 3.98
N ASP A 221 -14.24 12.54 3.81
CA ASP A 221 -14.37 13.38 2.62
C ASP A 221 -13.54 14.65 2.73
N THR A 222 -12.25 14.52 2.49
CA THR A 222 -11.29 15.61 2.74
C THR A 222 -11.47 16.72 1.70
N PRO A 223 -11.65 17.99 2.11
CA PRO A 223 -11.86 19.09 1.18
C PRO A 223 -10.62 19.38 0.33
N LEU A 224 -10.81 20.15 -0.73
CA LEU A 224 -9.70 20.76 -1.47
C LEU A 224 -8.85 21.61 -0.52
N GLN A 225 -7.53 21.55 -0.70
CA GLN A 225 -6.57 22.20 0.18
C GLN A 225 -6.04 23.48 -0.47
N LYS A 226 -5.56 24.42 0.35
CA LYS A 226 -4.86 25.61 -0.14
C LYS A 226 -3.36 25.46 0.11
N THR A 227 -2.54 25.83 -0.87
CA THR A 227 -1.09 25.96 -0.71
C THR A 227 -0.76 27.22 0.09
N GLU A 228 0.50 27.38 0.49
CA GLU A 228 1.01 28.62 1.10
C GLU A 228 0.85 29.84 0.18
N THR A 229 0.90 29.62 -1.14
CA THR A 229 0.66 30.64 -2.17
C THR A 229 -0.83 30.94 -2.39
N GLY A 230 -1.73 30.24 -1.69
CA GLY A 230 -3.18 30.38 -1.82
C GLY A 230 -3.80 29.62 -2.99
N GLU A 231 -2.99 28.90 -3.78
CA GLU A 231 -3.48 28.06 -4.88
C GLU A 231 -4.25 26.85 -4.34
N ILE A 232 -5.29 26.44 -5.06
CA ILE A 232 -6.08 25.26 -4.69
C ILE A 232 -5.36 24.01 -5.19
N ARG A 233 -5.17 23.03 -4.31
CA ARG A 233 -4.63 21.71 -4.63
C ARG A 233 -5.56 20.60 -4.14
N ARG A 234 -5.47 19.43 -4.76
CA ARG A 234 -6.14 18.23 -4.25
C ARG A 234 -5.58 17.80 -2.89
N PRO A 235 -6.39 17.17 -2.02
CA PRO A 235 -5.88 16.53 -0.82
C PRO A 235 -4.97 15.35 -1.18
N ASN A 236 -3.97 15.11 -0.36
CA ASN A 236 -3.09 13.95 -0.40
C ASN A 236 -3.35 13.05 0.82
N THR A 237 -2.67 11.90 0.92
CA THR A 237 -2.85 10.96 2.04
C THR A 237 -2.60 11.61 3.41
N GLN A 238 -1.65 12.54 3.53
CA GLN A 238 -1.42 13.25 4.79
C GLN A 238 -2.65 14.08 5.19
N ASP A 239 -3.25 14.79 4.25
CA ASP A 239 -4.43 15.61 4.51
C ASP A 239 -5.60 14.73 4.96
N THR A 240 -5.81 13.57 4.32
CA THR A 240 -6.91 12.67 4.68
C THR A 240 -6.71 12.00 6.05
N ILE A 241 -5.47 11.68 6.43
CA ILE A 241 -5.15 11.19 7.78
C ILE A 241 -5.47 12.27 8.82
N LYS A 242 -5.01 13.51 8.59
CA LYS A 242 -5.25 14.63 9.50
C LYS A 242 -6.74 14.91 9.68
N GLU A 243 -7.48 14.90 8.58
CA GLU A 243 -8.93 15.09 8.59
C GLU A 243 -9.62 13.99 9.41
N TRP A 244 -9.24 12.72 9.20
CA TRP A 244 -9.79 11.61 9.97
C TRP A 244 -9.52 11.74 11.47
N LEU A 245 -8.27 12.00 11.85
CA LEU A 245 -7.89 12.16 13.26
C LEU A 245 -8.64 13.33 13.91
N SER A 246 -8.79 14.44 13.19
CA SER A 246 -9.50 15.64 13.66
C SER A 246 -10.99 15.39 13.87
N LEU A 247 -11.66 14.78 12.88
CA LEU A 247 -13.11 14.58 12.91
C LEU A 247 -13.57 13.49 13.88
N TYR A 248 -12.79 12.42 14.03
CA TYR A 248 -13.23 11.20 14.70
C TYR A 248 -12.50 10.90 16.01
N ASN A 249 -11.34 11.52 16.27
CA ASN A 249 -10.49 11.26 17.44
C ASN A 249 -10.40 9.76 17.80
N PRO A 250 -9.99 8.91 16.85
CA PRO A 250 -10.08 7.46 17.01
C PRO A 250 -9.17 6.95 18.12
N HIS A 251 -9.62 5.91 18.84
CA HIS A 251 -8.78 5.25 19.83
C HIS A 251 -7.59 4.54 19.16
N PRO A 252 -6.35 4.78 19.61
CA PRO A 252 -5.17 4.15 19.04
C PRO A 252 -5.17 2.63 19.16
N HIS A 253 -5.12 1.93 18.03
CA HIS A 253 -5.02 0.47 17.98
C HIS A 253 -4.37 -0.03 16.68
N SER A 254 -4.65 -1.28 16.30
CA SER A 254 -4.17 -1.87 15.05
C SER A 254 -4.93 -1.34 13.83
N ILE A 255 -4.17 -0.90 12.81
CA ILE A 255 -4.67 -0.49 11.50
C ILE A 255 -4.16 -1.47 10.45
N LEU A 256 -5.07 -1.97 9.61
CA LEU A 256 -4.74 -2.59 8.33
C LEU A 256 -5.05 -1.61 7.21
N ALA A 257 -4.02 -1.03 6.59
CA ALA A 257 -4.16 -0.10 5.49
C ALA A 257 -4.05 -0.82 4.13
N LEU A 258 -4.97 -0.56 3.21
CA LEU A 258 -4.99 -1.14 1.88
C LEU A 258 -4.56 -0.13 0.81
N SER A 259 -3.56 -0.55 0.06
CA SER A 259 -3.06 0.13 -1.14
C SER A 259 -2.91 -0.89 -2.28
N ASN A 260 -2.21 -0.55 -3.36
CA ASN A 260 -1.82 -1.50 -4.41
C ASN A 260 -0.35 -1.28 -4.77
N GLN A 261 0.29 -2.31 -5.33
CA GLN A 261 1.63 -2.11 -5.89
C GLN A 261 1.62 -1.15 -7.09
N PRO A 262 2.70 -0.39 -7.31
CA PRO A 262 3.95 -0.37 -6.55
C PRO A 262 3.97 0.65 -5.39
N VAL A 263 2.80 1.18 -4.98
CA VAL A 263 2.71 2.31 -4.04
C VAL A 263 2.53 1.90 -2.58
N ILE A 264 2.58 0.61 -2.25
CA ILE A 264 2.37 0.12 -0.88
C ILE A 264 3.43 0.68 0.07
N GLY A 265 4.72 0.51 -0.23
CA GLY A 265 5.80 0.99 0.63
C GLY A 265 5.82 2.51 0.82
N TYR A 266 5.56 3.27 -0.25
CA TYR A 266 5.40 4.73 -0.14
C TYR A 266 4.24 5.10 0.80
N GLN A 267 3.06 4.49 0.63
CA GLN A 267 1.92 4.79 1.49
C GLN A 267 2.18 4.37 2.94
N ASP A 268 2.85 3.24 3.17
CA ASP A 268 3.26 2.81 4.51
C ASP A 268 4.13 3.86 5.22
N ALA A 269 5.14 4.38 4.52
CA ALA A 269 6.00 5.43 5.08
C ALA A 269 5.22 6.72 5.39
N VAL A 270 4.27 7.11 4.54
CA VAL A 270 3.38 8.26 4.81
C VAL A 270 2.49 8.00 6.03
N LEU A 271 1.88 6.81 6.12
CA LEU A 271 1.02 6.43 7.23
C LEU A 271 1.80 6.47 8.56
N ARG A 272 2.97 5.83 8.63
CA ARG A 272 3.81 5.83 9.84
C ARG A 272 4.28 7.22 10.28
N ARG A 273 4.47 8.13 9.32
CA ARG A 273 4.89 9.50 9.62
C ARG A 273 3.77 10.36 10.21
N PHE A 274 2.53 10.18 9.77
CA PHE A 274 1.43 11.08 10.14
C PHE A 274 0.44 10.50 11.13
N PHE A 275 0.40 9.19 11.31
CA PHE A 275 -0.32 8.60 12.43
C PHE A 275 0.44 8.77 13.75
N PRO A 276 -0.27 8.96 14.87
CA PRO A 276 0.34 8.91 16.20
C PRO A 276 1.06 7.57 16.45
N LEU A 277 2.20 7.61 17.16
CA LEU A 277 3.09 6.47 17.38
C LEU A 277 2.45 5.27 18.11
N ASN A 278 1.30 5.48 18.76
CA ASN A 278 0.55 4.44 19.46
C ASN A 278 -0.40 3.64 18.54
N PHE A 279 -0.56 4.03 17.27
CA PHE A 279 -1.19 3.18 16.27
C PHE A 279 -0.20 2.11 15.77
N LYS A 280 -0.68 0.87 15.61
CA LYS A 280 0.10 -0.23 15.02
C LYS A 280 -0.36 -0.45 13.58
N ILE A 281 0.39 0.10 12.64
CA ILE A 281 0.00 0.14 11.23
C ILE A 281 0.65 -1.02 10.49
N GLU A 282 -0.14 -1.66 9.65
CA GLU A 282 0.30 -2.63 8.68
C GLU A 282 -0.30 -2.28 7.32
N THR A 283 0.55 -2.06 6.31
CA THR A 283 0.10 -1.68 4.98
C THR A 283 0.25 -2.86 4.03
N ILE A 284 -0.86 -3.25 3.41
CA ILE A 284 -0.95 -4.42 2.52
C ILE A 284 -1.54 -4.01 1.17
N GLY A 285 -1.55 -4.95 0.23
CA GLY A 285 -2.18 -4.72 -1.07
C GLY A 285 -1.87 -5.80 -2.08
N ASP A 286 -2.73 -5.90 -3.09
CA ASP A 286 -2.53 -6.78 -4.23
C ASP A 286 -1.71 -6.10 -5.33
N ILE A 287 -1.28 -6.91 -6.30
CA ILE A 287 -0.58 -6.48 -7.50
C ILE A 287 -1.56 -5.68 -8.38
N ASP A 288 -1.15 -4.50 -8.81
CA ASP A 288 -1.89 -3.75 -9.83
C ASP A 288 -1.43 -4.21 -11.22
N SER A 289 -2.35 -4.79 -12.00
CA SER A 289 -2.06 -5.26 -13.35
C SER A 289 -1.75 -4.12 -14.33
N LYS A 290 -2.18 -2.88 -14.05
CA LYS A 290 -1.99 -1.71 -14.92
C LYS A 290 -0.73 -0.90 -14.62
N ASN A 291 -0.19 -0.97 -13.40
CA ASN A 291 0.89 -0.08 -12.94
C ASN A 291 2.26 -0.79 -12.84
N ARG A 292 2.67 -1.51 -13.90
CA ARG A 292 3.94 -2.27 -13.95
C ARG A 292 5.09 -1.57 -14.67
N GLY A 293 4.89 -0.36 -15.18
CA GLY A 293 5.97 0.37 -15.84
C GLY A 293 7.11 0.67 -14.87
N ILE A 294 8.37 0.43 -15.28
CA ILE A 294 9.56 0.75 -14.47
C ILE A 294 9.48 2.19 -13.94
N SER A 295 9.05 3.14 -14.76
CA SER A 295 8.93 4.55 -14.37
C SER A 295 7.96 4.78 -13.21
N THR A 296 6.88 4.00 -13.15
CA THR A 296 5.90 4.06 -12.06
C THR A 296 6.45 3.43 -10.78
N ILE A 297 7.16 2.31 -10.91
CA ILE A 297 7.83 1.63 -9.80
C ILE A 297 8.89 2.56 -9.18
N LEU A 298 9.74 3.16 -10.01
CA LEU A 298 10.81 4.05 -9.56
C LEU A 298 10.28 5.39 -9.01
N ASP A 299 9.23 5.98 -9.60
CA ASP A 299 8.57 7.17 -9.01
C ASP A 299 8.02 6.84 -7.61
N SER A 300 7.40 5.67 -7.45
CA SER A 300 6.91 5.21 -6.16
C SER A 300 8.04 5.01 -5.15
N LEU A 301 9.12 4.34 -5.57
CA LEU A 301 10.29 4.11 -4.73
C LEU A 301 10.97 5.42 -4.31
N ALA A 302 11.10 6.40 -5.22
CA ALA A 302 11.63 7.72 -4.89
C ALA A 302 10.80 8.41 -3.80
N ARG A 303 9.46 8.33 -3.88
CA ARG A 303 8.56 8.89 -2.85
C ARG A 303 8.66 8.12 -1.54
N TRP A 304 8.87 6.82 -1.59
CA TRP A 304 9.09 6.00 -0.40
C TRP A 304 10.37 6.43 0.31
N ILE A 305 11.52 6.44 -0.38
CA ILE A 305 12.82 6.87 0.17
C ILE A 305 12.70 8.26 0.81
N TYR A 306 12.05 9.21 0.13
CA TYR A 306 11.84 10.55 0.66
C TYR A 306 11.13 10.55 2.01
N ASN A 307 10.07 9.76 2.18
CA ASN A 307 9.32 9.71 3.44
C ASN A 307 10.07 8.96 4.55
N GLU A 308 10.85 7.93 4.22
CA GLU A 308 11.69 7.26 5.22
C GLU A 308 12.77 8.20 5.78
N VAL A 309 13.44 8.96 4.91
CA VAL A 309 14.45 9.93 5.36
C VAL A 309 13.85 10.98 6.28
N LEU A 310 12.68 11.53 5.92
CA LEU A 310 12.00 12.50 6.79
C LEU A 310 11.55 11.89 8.11
N LEU A 311 11.07 10.65 8.11
CA LEU A 311 10.67 9.96 9.34
C LEU A 311 11.87 9.75 10.29
N ILE A 312 13.03 9.36 9.74
CA ILE A 312 14.27 9.20 10.52
C ILE A 312 14.71 10.54 11.10
N GLU A 313 14.73 11.60 10.28
CA GLU A 313 15.10 12.96 10.70
C GLU A 313 14.16 13.47 11.82
N GLU A 314 12.85 13.32 11.66
CA GLU A 314 11.85 13.72 12.66
C GLU A 314 11.94 12.91 13.96
N THR A 315 12.31 11.63 13.88
CA THR A 315 12.50 10.77 15.05
C THR A 315 13.78 11.11 15.79
N ALA A 316 14.85 11.45 15.08
CA ALA A 316 16.11 11.88 15.68
C ALA A 316 15.96 13.21 16.45
N LEU A 317 15.16 14.15 15.93
CA LEU A 317 14.88 15.43 16.59
C LEU A 317 14.06 15.32 17.89
N LYS A 318 13.39 14.19 18.12
CA LYS A 318 12.56 13.95 19.32
C LYS A 318 13.32 13.25 20.46
N LYS A 319 14.56 12.80 20.23
CA LYS A 319 15.42 12.13 21.23
C LYS A 319 16.33 13.13 21.92
#